data_AF-J7XDQ9-F1
#
_entry.id   AF-J7XDQ9-F1
#
_cell.length_a   1.000
_cell.length_b   1.000
_cell.length_c   1.000
_cell.angle_alpha   90.00
_cell.angle_beta   90.00
_cell.angle_gamma   90.00
#
_symmetry.space_group_name_H-M   'P 1'
#
loop_
_entity.id
_entity.type
_entity.pdbx_description
1 polymer ?
#
loop_
_entity_poly.entity_id
_entity_poly.type
_entity_poly.pdbx_seq_one_letter_code
_entity_poly.pdbx_strand_id
1 'polypeptide(L)'
;MKCTACNTENAAEAKFCGNCGHSLSEEVVSGVQEEGQLSSAAQVKETRPNETVEQAKQFASGYFQFFKNAFKSPSAIMESGNIEVRNGIVSLVLICFLGACIFYRMMSTAATVTRTLVPDVSTPTFFGESVMVFFFLLILTLFVGFIIFVSGKMMKSSFSFLEAFGIWGTIATPAIAILVLSFLFSFLLIFFLPILLWIATTYIGISIIVAILKLDNGGLDPVYTLLIANVLIGIATFIVFWSYINTIIQTFTQGLTGF
;
A
#
# COMPACT_ATOMS: atom_id res chain seq x y z
N MET A 1 41.41 3.46 15.48
CA MET A 1 41.22 2.60 16.66
C MET A 1 40.67 1.24 16.25
N LYS A 2 40.99 0.15 16.97
CA LYS A 2 40.48 -1.19 16.67
C LYS A 2 39.22 -1.47 17.49
N CYS A 3 38.19 -2.02 16.83
CA CYS A 3 36.96 -2.42 17.50
C CYS A 3 37.23 -3.64 18.40
N THR A 4 36.86 -3.57 19.67
CA THR A 4 37.03 -4.66 20.65
C THR A 4 36.15 -5.88 20.35
N ALA A 5 35.03 -5.69 19.63
CA ALA A 5 34.10 -6.76 19.30
C ALA A 5 34.48 -7.56 18.03
N CYS A 6 35.11 -6.93 17.04
CA CYS A 6 35.37 -7.58 15.74
C CYS A 6 36.78 -7.31 15.16
N ASN A 7 37.65 -6.64 15.91
CA ASN A 7 39.03 -6.30 15.58
C ASN A 7 39.23 -5.48 14.29
N THR A 8 38.16 -4.98 13.68
CA THR A 8 38.25 -4.12 12.49
C THR A 8 38.84 -2.75 12.85
N GLU A 9 39.71 -2.23 12.00
CA GLU A 9 40.28 -0.88 12.13
C GLU A 9 39.25 0.17 11.70
N ASN A 10 39.04 1.18 12.55
CA ASN A 10 38.15 2.31 12.30
C ASN A 10 38.93 3.62 12.47
N ALA A 11 38.45 4.70 11.85
CA ALA A 11 38.98 6.06 12.04
C ALA A 11 39.00 6.45 13.52
N ALA A 12 39.91 7.32 13.93
CA ALA A 12 40.10 7.67 15.34
C ALA A 12 38.87 8.38 15.95
N GLU A 13 38.10 9.08 15.13
CA GLU A 13 36.88 9.82 15.47
C GLU A 13 35.58 9.02 15.28
N ALA A 14 35.66 7.73 14.90
CA ALA A 14 34.49 6.90 14.67
C ALA A 14 33.80 6.51 15.97
N LYS A 15 32.57 6.99 16.18
CA LYS A 15 31.73 6.64 17.36
C LYS A 15 31.20 5.20 17.33
N PHE A 16 31.13 4.60 16.14
CA PHE A 16 30.66 3.24 15.92
C PHE A 16 31.56 2.52 14.92
N CYS A 17 31.67 1.20 15.06
CA CYS A 17 32.42 0.38 14.12
C CYS A 17 31.67 0.26 12.78
N GLY A 18 32.32 0.61 11.67
CA GLY A 18 31.71 0.55 10.33
C GLY A 18 31.39 -0.86 9.83
N ASN A 19 31.93 -1.90 10.47
CA ASN A 19 31.71 -3.29 10.07
C ASN A 19 30.65 -4.00 10.92
N CYS A 20 30.65 -3.82 12.24
CA CYS A 20 29.72 -4.53 13.14
C CYS A 20 28.74 -3.63 13.90
N GLY A 21 28.85 -2.30 13.77
CA GLY A 21 27.99 -1.33 14.45
C GLY A 21 28.25 -1.16 15.96
N HIS A 22 29.26 -1.84 16.52
CA HIS A 22 29.61 -1.73 17.94
C HIS A 22 30.05 -0.31 18.30
N SER A 23 29.56 0.22 19.43
CA SER A 23 29.95 1.55 19.93
C SER A 23 31.41 1.54 20.35
N LEU A 24 32.14 2.56 19.93
CA LEU A 24 33.58 2.72 20.18
C LEU A 24 33.89 3.85 21.17
N SER A 25 32.88 4.63 21.58
CA SER A 25 33.01 5.52 22.74
C SER A 25 32.75 4.74 24.03
N GLU A 26 33.77 4.66 24.88
CA GLU A 26 33.70 4.00 26.18
C GLU A 26 33.68 5.06 27.30
N GLU A 27 32.69 4.95 28.20
CA GLU A 27 32.65 5.65 29.48
C GLU A 27 33.87 5.25 30.31
N VAL A 28 34.67 6.25 30.68
CA VAL A 28 35.62 6.14 31.77
C VAL A 28 34.83 6.24 33.07
N VAL A 29 34.61 5.14 33.78
CA VAL A 29 34.52 5.19 35.26
C VAL A 29 35.14 3.91 35.84
N SER A 30 36.38 4.04 36.30
CA SER A 30 37.00 3.13 37.25
C SER A 30 36.21 3.13 38.57
N GLY A 31 35.99 1.95 39.13
CA GLY A 31 35.20 1.77 40.34
C GLY A 31 35.76 2.48 41.57
N VAL A 32 34.84 3.04 42.37
CA VAL A 32 35.00 3.18 43.82
C VAL A 32 33.67 2.75 44.43
N GLN A 33 33.77 1.75 45.29
CA GLN A 33 32.69 1.24 46.13
C GLN A 33 33.05 1.61 47.57
N GLU A 34 32.35 2.59 48.15
CA GLU A 34 32.12 2.71 49.59
C GLU A 34 30.64 3.12 49.81
N GLU A 35 29.97 2.22 50.52
CA GLU A 35 28.73 2.22 51.32
C GLU A 35 27.77 3.44 51.32
N GLY A 36 26.46 3.15 51.19
CA GLY A 36 25.38 4.06 51.59
C GLY A 36 24.00 3.71 51.02
N GLN A 37 23.11 3.16 51.86
CA GLN A 37 21.70 2.83 51.58
C GLN A 37 20.87 4.03 51.08
N LEU A 38 20.03 3.85 50.05
CA LEU A 38 18.53 3.86 50.10
C LEU A 38 17.91 3.91 48.68
N SER A 39 16.98 2.98 48.42
CA SER A 39 15.84 3.05 47.48
C SER A 39 16.03 3.09 45.95
N SER A 40 15.52 1.99 45.36
CA SER A 40 14.65 1.94 44.16
C SER A 40 15.26 1.88 42.76
N ALA A 41 15.19 0.65 42.21
CA ALA A 41 14.88 0.29 40.82
C ALA A 41 15.69 0.95 39.68
N ALA A 42 16.76 0.27 39.25
CA ALA A 42 17.26 0.38 37.88
C ALA A 42 17.21 -1.01 37.25
N GLN A 43 16.08 -1.26 36.59
CA GLN A 43 15.78 -2.38 35.72
C GLN A 43 16.94 -2.60 34.74
N VAL A 44 17.54 -3.79 34.81
CA VAL A 44 18.37 -4.35 33.75
C VAL A 44 17.57 -4.26 32.45
N LYS A 45 17.95 -3.34 31.55
CA LYS A 45 17.39 -3.23 30.21
C LYS A 45 18.01 -4.35 29.36
N GLU A 46 17.59 -5.57 29.65
CA GLU A 46 17.64 -6.63 28.65
C GLU A 46 16.89 -6.12 27.42
N THR A 47 17.58 -6.13 26.29
CA THR A 47 16.98 -6.00 24.95
C THR A 47 16.07 -7.21 24.72
N ARG A 48 14.89 -7.21 25.34
CA ARG A 48 13.79 -8.05 24.90
C ARG A 48 13.50 -7.64 23.46
N PRO A 49 13.50 -8.56 22.47
CA PRO A 49 12.92 -8.26 21.18
C PRO A 49 11.49 -7.79 21.46
N ASN A 50 11.21 -6.53 21.13
CA ASN A 50 9.86 -6.01 21.23
C ASN A 50 8.95 -6.97 20.47
N GLU A 51 7.99 -7.60 21.15
CA GLU A 51 7.05 -8.56 20.58
C GLU A 51 6.35 -7.99 19.33
N THR A 52 6.09 -6.68 19.31
CA THR A 52 5.52 -5.95 18.17
C THR A 52 6.46 -5.94 16.95
N VAL A 53 7.78 -5.89 17.15
CA VAL A 53 8.77 -5.92 16.05
C VAL A 53 8.85 -7.31 15.44
N GLU A 54 8.82 -8.37 16.26
CA GLU A 54 8.85 -9.73 15.75
C GLU A 54 7.54 -10.09 15.03
N GLN A 55 6.38 -9.66 15.56
CA GLN A 55 5.09 -9.80 14.88
C GLN A 55 5.05 -9.05 13.54
N ALA A 56 5.56 -7.82 13.49
CA ALA A 56 5.64 -7.05 12.25
C ALA A 56 6.55 -7.72 11.21
N LYS A 57 7.69 -8.27 11.65
CA LYS A 57 8.63 -9.00 10.79
C LYS A 57 8.00 -10.28 10.24
N GLN A 58 7.33 -11.06 11.07
CA GLN A 58 6.62 -12.27 10.66
C GLN A 58 5.50 -11.95 9.67
N PHE A 59 4.73 -10.89 9.92
CA PHE A 59 3.68 -10.43 9.01
C PHE A 59 4.26 -9.99 7.66
N ALA A 60 5.31 -9.17 7.65
CA ALA A 60 5.95 -8.69 6.43
C ALA A 60 6.57 -9.84 5.63
N SER A 61 7.26 -10.77 6.29
CA SER A 61 7.83 -11.97 5.65
C SER A 61 6.73 -12.86 5.07
N GLY A 62 5.64 -13.08 5.81
CA GLY A 62 4.48 -13.84 5.35
C GLY A 62 3.82 -13.22 4.12
N TYR A 63 3.58 -11.90 4.15
CA TYR A 63 3.03 -11.18 3.00
C TYR A 63 3.97 -11.21 1.79
N PHE A 64 5.28 -11.07 1.98
CA PHE A 64 6.24 -11.15 0.87
C PHE A 64 6.26 -12.54 0.21
N GLN A 65 6.16 -13.60 1.00
CA GLN A 65 6.03 -14.95 0.48
C GLN A 65 4.72 -15.15 -0.27
N PHE A 66 3.60 -14.67 0.27
CA PHE A 66 2.31 -14.63 -0.43
C PHE A 66 2.44 -13.87 -1.76
N PHE A 67 3.02 -12.67 -1.76
CA PHE A 67 3.22 -11.84 -2.94
C PHE A 67 4.01 -12.58 -4.02
N LYS A 68 5.11 -13.23 -3.64
CA LYS A 68 5.94 -14.04 -4.55
C LYS A 68 5.15 -15.20 -5.14
N ASN A 69 4.35 -15.88 -4.32
CA ASN A 69 3.51 -16.99 -4.76
C ASN A 69 2.38 -16.51 -5.69
N ALA A 70 1.74 -15.38 -5.36
CA ALA A 70 0.63 -14.80 -6.11
C ALA A 70 1.11 -14.28 -7.47
N PHE A 71 2.32 -13.76 -7.52
CA PHE A 71 2.98 -13.34 -8.75
C PHE A 71 3.31 -14.54 -9.67
N LYS A 72 3.76 -15.66 -9.11
CA LYS A 72 4.13 -16.86 -9.88
C LYS A 72 2.91 -17.67 -10.35
N SER A 73 1.87 -17.74 -9.54
CA SER A 73 0.69 -18.55 -9.80
C SER A 73 -0.53 -18.00 -9.04
N PRO A 74 -1.20 -16.95 -9.56
CA PRO A 74 -2.32 -16.31 -8.88
C PRO A 74 -3.53 -17.26 -8.72
N SER A 75 -3.70 -18.22 -9.64
CA SER A 75 -4.78 -19.22 -9.58
C SER A 75 -4.52 -20.35 -8.56
N ALA A 76 -3.27 -20.75 -8.35
CA ALA A 76 -2.91 -21.91 -7.51
C ALA A 76 -3.10 -21.64 -6.01
N ILE A 77 -2.93 -20.40 -5.55
CA ILE A 77 -3.19 -20.00 -4.15
C ILE A 77 -4.64 -20.28 -3.77
N MET A 78 -5.54 -20.18 -4.74
CA MET A 78 -6.97 -20.30 -4.54
C MET A 78 -7.48 -21.75 -4.64
N GLU A 79 -6.68 -22.69 -5.16
CA GLU A 79 -7.03 -24.12 -5.19
C GLU A 79 -6.73 -24.82 -3.87
N SER A 80 -5.88 -24.23 -3.02
CA SER A 80 -5.45 -24.81 -1.75
C SER A 80 -6.54 -24.86 -0.66
N GLY A 81 -7.75 -24.36 -0.94
CA GLY A 81 -8.90 -24.36 -0.03
C GLY A 81 -8.81 -23.35 1.13
N ASN A 82 -7.61 -22.83 1.43
CA ASN A 82 -7.41 -21.75 2.40
C ASN A 82 -7.23 -20.42 1.66
N ILE A 83 -8.32 -19.70 1.47
CA ILE A 83 -8.27 -18.34 0.94
C ILE A 83 -7.50 -17.48 1.95
N GLU A 84 -6.34 -16.95 1.56
CA GLU A 84 -5.55 -16.03 2.39
C GLU A 84 -6.18 -14.61 2.41
N VAL A 85 -7.40 -14.52 2.96
CA VAL A 85 -8.25 -13.31 2.94
C VAL A 85 -7.49 -12.08 3.44
N ARG A 86 -6.73 -12.23 4.54
CA ARG A 86 -5.94 -11.16 5.12
C ARG A 86 -4.93 -10.59 4.12
N ASN A 87 -4.18 -11.44 3.43
CA ASN A 87 -3.15 -11.00 2.51
C ASN A 87 -3.76 -10.38 1.23
N GLY A 88 -4.88 -10.93 0.74
CA GLY A 88 -5.64 -10.31 -0.34
C GLY A 88 -6.14 -8.91 -0.01
N ILE A 89 -6.72 -8.71 1.18
CA ILE A 89 -7.17 -7.38 1.63
C ILE A 89 -5.98 -6.42 1.77
N VAL A 90 -4.85 -6.87 2.31
CA VAL A 90 -3.62 -6.08 2.40
C VAL A 90 -3.15 -5.65 1.02
N SER A 91 -3.25 -6.52 0.01
CA SER A 91 -2.91 -6.17 -1.37
C SER A 91 -3.82 -5.07 -1.94
N LEU A 92 -5.13 -5.10 -1.66
CA LEU A 92 -6.06 -4.05 -2.08
C LEU A 92 -5.74 -2.70 -1.42
N VAL A 93 -5.44 -2.71 -0.12
CA VAL A 93 -5.02 -1.51 0.62
C VAL A 93 -3.71 -0.96 0.04
N LEU A 94 -2.76 -1.83 -0.28
CA LEU A 94 -1.48 -1.44 -0.88
C LEU A 94 -1.65 -0.86 -2.28
N ILE A 95 -2.57 -1.40 -3.09
CA ILE A 95 -2.95 -0.84 -4.40
C ILE A 95 -3.49 0.58 -4.24
N CYS A 96 -4.41 0.80 -3.28
CA CYS A 96 -4.95 2.14 -3.01
C CYS A 96 -3.85 3.11 -2.56
N PHE A 97 -2.96 2.66 -1.68
CA PHE A 97 -1.84 3.46 -1.18
C PHE A 97 -0.87 3.85 -2.30
N LEU A 98 -0.46 2.89 -3.13
CA LEU A 98 0.41 3.16 -4.28
C LEU A 98 -0.27 4.07 -5.30
N GLY A 99 -1.56 3.85 -5.58
CA GLY A 99 -2.36 4.70 -6.46
C GLY A 99 -2.37 6.16 -5.98
N ALA A 100 -2.59 6.38 -4.68
CA ALA A 100 -2.54 7.73 -4.09
C ALA A 100 -1.16 8.38 -4.20
N CYS A 101 -0.09 7.63 -3.94
CA CYS A 101 1.28 8.11 -4.09
C CYS A 101 1.62 8.50 -5.55
N ILE A 102 1.22 7.68 -6.52
CA ILE A 102 1.43 7.98 -7.94
C ILE A 102 0.61 9.21 -8.36
N PHE A 103 -0.63 9.31 -7.89
CA PHE A 103 -1.50 10.43 -8.18
C PHE A 103 -0.91 11.75 -7.68
N TYR A 104 -0.41 11.79 -6.44
CA TYR A 104 0.29 12.96 -5.93
C TYR A 104 1.49 13.36 -6.79
N ARG A 105 2.29 12.39 -7.22
CA ARG A 105 3.43 12.67 -8.10
C ARG A 105 2.98 13.28 -9.42
N MET A 106 1.91 12.74 -10.01
CA MET A 106 1.32 13.27 -11.24
C MET A 106 0.81 14.71 -11.04
N MET A 107 0.07 14.96 -9.97
CA MET A 107 -0.48 16.30 -9.66
C MET A 107 0.63 17.31 -9.32
N SER A 108 1.65 16.91 -8.56
CA SER A 108 2.79 17.78 -8.22
C SER A 108 3.60 18.20 -9.45
N THR A 109 3.78 17.28 -10.41
CA THR A 109 4.46 17.59 -11.67
C THR A 109 3.59 18.46 -12.56
N ALA A 110 2.30 18.15 -12.66
CA ALA A 110 1.33 18.98 -13.40
C ALA A 110 1.30 20.42 -12.85
N ALA A 111 1.22 20.60 -11.54
CA ALA A 111 1.25 21.92 -10.90
C ALA A 111 2.56 22.69 -11.18
N THR A 112 3.70 21.99 -11.22
CA THR A 112 4.99 22.60 -11.56
C THR A 112 5.00 23.10 -13.00
N VAL A 113 4.44 22.33 -13.93
CA VAL A 113 4.27 22.75 -15.33
C VAL A 113 3.26 23.89 -15.44
N THR A 114 2.12 23.82 -14.75
CA THR A 114 1.12 24.89 -14.79
C THR A 114 1.69 26.21 -14.25
N ARG A 115 2.58 26.16 -13.25
CA ARG A 115 3.26 27.37 -12.74
C ARG A 115 4.14 28.08 -13.75
N THR A 116 4.69 27.38 -14.75
CA THR A 116 5.44 28.07 -15.81
C THR A 116 4.54 28.93 -16.69
N LEU A 117 3.22 28.65 -16.69
CA LEU A 117 2.22 29.37 -17.46
C LEU A 117 1.39 30.34 -16.60
N VAL A 118 1.13 29.99 -15.33
CA VAL A 118 0.33 30.79 -14.38
C VAL A 118 1.01 30.72 -12.99
N PRO A 119 1.73 31.77 -12.55
CA PRO A 119 2.54 31.75 -11.33
C PRO A 119 1.76 31.53 -10.02
N ASP A 120 0.50 31.98 -9.94
CA ASP A 120 -0.31 32.01 -8.70
C ASP A 120 -1.02 30.69 -8.35
N VAL A 121 -0.60 29.56 -8.93
CA VAL A 121 -1.23 28.26 -8.64
C VAL A 121 -0.66 27.67 -7.35
N SER A 122 -1.54 27.32 -6.40
CA SER A 122 -1.20 26.69 -5.12
C SER A 122 -0.52 25.32 -5.29
N THR A 123 0.48 25.02 -4.45
CA THR A 123 1.17 23.70 -4.46
C THR A 123 0.27 22.67 -3.81
N PRO A 124 -0.03 21.53 -4.47
CA PRO A 124 -0.67 20.43 -3.79
C PRO A 124 0.25 19.91 -2.69
N THR A 125 -0.29 19.74 -1.48
CA THR A 125 0.45 19.17 -0.35
C THR A 125 0.33 17.65 -0.37
N PHE A 126 1.42 16.96 -0.01
CA PHE A 126 1.43 15.49 0.02
C PHE A 126 0.37 14.93 0.97
N PHE A 127 0.27 15.46 2.19
CA PHE A 127 -0.64 14.92 3.20
C PHE A 127 -2.12 15.32 3.01
N GLY A 128 -2.42 16.37 2.24
CA GLY A 128 -3.83 16.74 1.96
C GLY A 128 -4.41 15.89 0.84
N GLU A 129 -3.94 16.17 -0.38
CA GLU A 129 -4.48 15.58 -1.62
C GLU A 129 -4.28 14.06 -1.68
N SER A 130 -3.13 13.54 -1.27
CA SER A 130 -2.88 12.08 -1.33
C SER A 130 -3.75 11.31 -0.35
N VAL A 131 -3.98 11.86 0.85
CA VAL A 131 -4.84 11.21 1.87
C VAL A 131 -6.28 11.20 1.38
N MET A 132 -6.74 12.30 0.78
CA MET A 132 -8.07 12.38 0.19
C MET A 132 -8.25 11.33 -0.91
N VAL A 133 -7.30 11.24 -1.84
CA VAL A 133 -7.30 10.25 -2.93
C VAL A 133 -7.25 8.83 -2.40
N PHE A 134 -6.44 8.58 -1.38
CA PHE A 134 -6.36 7.27 -0.73
C PHE A 134 -7.74 6.82 -0.21
N PHE A 135 -8.45 7.69 0.52
CA PHE A 135 -9.80 7.37 0.99
C PHE A 135 -10.81 7.22 -0.14
N PHE A 136 -10.73 8.04 -1.20
CA PHE A 136 -11.59 7.86 -2.38
C PHE A 136 -11.36 6.51 -3.07
N LEU A 137 -10.11 6.09 -3.26
CA LEU A 137 -9.77 4.79 -3.82
C LEU A 137 -10.21 3.64 -2.92
N LEU A 138 -10.12 3.82 -1.59
CA LEU A 138 -10.59 2.85 -0.61
C LEU A 138 -12.12 2.70 -0.70
N ILE A 139 -12.86 3.81 -0.74
CA ILE A 139 -14.32 3.81 -0.92
C ILE A 139 -14.72 3.13 -2.24
N LEU A 140 -14.04 3.47 -3.35
CA LEU A 140 -14.27 2.83 -4.64
C LEU A 140 -14.01 1.32 -4.58
N THR A 141 -12.91 0.92 -3.95
CA THR A 141 -12.54 -0.49 -3.72
C THR A 141 -13.61 -1.22 -2.91
N LEU A 142 -14.20 -0.58 -1.90
CA LEU A 142 -15.31 -1.13 -1.13
C LEU A 142 -16.57 -1.31 -1.97
N PHE A 143 -16.94 -0.32 -2.78
CA PHE A 143 -18.09 -0.44 -3.70
C PHE A 143 -17.87 -1.54 -4.74
N VAL A 144 -16.68 -1.62 -5.34
CA VAL A 144 -16.34 -2.67 -6.31
C VAL A 144 -16.39 -4.05 -5.64
N GLY A 145 -15.80 -4.21 -4.47
CA GLY A 145 -15.85 -5.49 -3.73
C GLY A 145 -17.27 -5.85 -3.29
N PHE A 146 -18.11 -4.87 -2.95
CA PHE A 146 -19.54 -5.10 -2.70
C PHE A 146 -20.28 -5.59 -3.95
N ILE A 147 -20.00 -5.01 -5.12
CA ILE A 147 -20.57 -5.48 -6.40
C ILE A 147 -20.11 -6.92 -6.68
N ILE A 148 -18.82 -7.23 -6.51
CA ILE A 148 -18.30 -8.60 -6.67
C ILE A 148 -19.04 -9.58 -5.75
N PHE A 149 -19.26 -9.19 -4.49
CA PHE A 149 -20.00 -10.00 -3.53
C PHE A 149 -21.46 -10.22 -3.94
N VAL A 150 -22.17 -9.16 -4.35
CA VAL A 150 -23.57 -9.24 -4.82
C VAL A 150 -23.65 -10.13 -6.06
N SER A 151 -22.73 -9.97 -7.01
CA SER A 151 -22.60 -10.85 -8.18
C SER A 151 -22.43 -12.31 -7.77
N GLY A 152 -21.56 -12.59 -6.79
CA GLY A 152 -21.43 -13.93 -6.22
C GLY A 152 -22.73 -14.44 -5.60
N LYS A 153 -23.47 -13.61 -4.87
CA LYS A 153 -24.77 -14.01 -4.30
C LYS A 153 -25.82 -14.29 -5.36
N MET A 154 -25.84 -13.55 -6.46
CA MET A 154 -26.69 -13.85 -7.63
C MET A 154 -26.34 -15.20 -8.26
N MET A 155 -25.06 -15.60 -8.19
CA MET A 155 -24.58 -16.92 -8.62
C MET A 155 -24.67 -18.00 -7.53
N LYS A 156 -25.43 -17.77 -6.45
CA LYS A 156 -25.60 -18.69 -5.30
C LYS A 156 -24.29 -19.08 -4.60
N SER A 157 -23.34 -18.16 -4.58
CA SER A 157 -22.05 -18.38 -3.95
C SER A 157 -22.15 -18.52 -2.42
N SER A 158 -21.44 -19.52 -1.88
CA SER A 158 -21.31 -19.75 -0.42
C SER A 158 -20.32 -18.81 0.24
N PHE A 159 -19.47 -18.11 -0.54
CA PHE A 159 -18.47 -17.20 0.00
C PHE A 159 -19.10 -16.04 0.81
N SER A 160 -18.39 -15.65 1.86
CA SER A 160 -18.64 -14.48 2.70
C SER A 160 -18.12 -13.21 2.04
N PHE A 161 -18.54 -12.06 2.58
CA PHE A 161 -18.12 -10.75 2.08
C PHE A 161 -16.59 -10.59 2.10
N LEU A 162 -15.93 -10.94 3.21
CA LEU A 162 -14.47 -10.81 3.31
C LEU A 162 -13.74 -11.77 2.38
N GLU A 163 -14.28 -12.97 2.13
CA GLU A 163 -13.70 -13.92 1.17
C GLU A 163 -13.75 -13.38 -0.26
N ALA A 164 -14.79 -12.66 -0.66
CA ALA A 164 -14.85 -12.00 -1.96
C ALA A 164 -13.72 -10.97 -2.13
N PHE A 165 -13.43 -10.17 -1.09
CA PHE A 165 -12.29 -9.25 -1.08
C PHE A 165 -10.95 -9.98 -1.08
N GLY A 166 -10.84 -11.08 -0.33
CA GLY A 166 -9.64 -11.93 -0.31
C GLY A 166 -9.31 -12.52 -1.68
N ILE A 167 -10.32 -13.06 -2.36
CA ILE A 167 -10.23 -13.60 -3.72
C ILE A 167 -9.79 -12.49 -4.68
N TRP A 168 -10.51 -11.37 -4.72
CA TRP A 168 -10.20 -10.27 -5.62
C TRP A 168 -8.80 -9.70 -5.36
N GLY A 169 -8.43 -9.48 -4.11
CA GLY A 169 -7.12 -8.95 -3.73
C GLY A 169 -5.96 -9.88 -4.07
N THR A 170 -6.15 -11.19 -3.94
CA THR A 170 -5.14 -12.19 -4.35
C THR A 170 -4.92 -12.14 -5.86
N ILE A 171 -5.99 -12.07 -6.65
CA ILE A 171 -5.89 -11.97 -8.12
C ILE A 171 -5.30 -10.63 -8.55
N ALA A 172 -5.61 -9.55 -7.83
CA ALA A 172 -5.09 -8.21 -8.09
C ALA A 172 -3.64 -8.02 -7.61
N THR A 173 -3.07 -8.95 -6.84
CA THR A 173 -1.74 -8.82 -6.23
C THR A 173 -0.63 -8.53 -7.24
N PRO A 174 -0.57 -9.16 -8.43
CA PRO A 174 0.48 -8.84 -9.41
C PRO A 174 0.42 -7.40 -9.92
N ALA A 175 -0.73 -6.72 -9.85
CA ALA A 175 -0.86 -5.30 -10.17
C ALA A 175 0.04 -4.41 -9.29
N ILE A 176 0.31 -4.83 -8.06
CA ILE A 176 1.20 -4.10 -7.14
C ILE A 176 2.61 -4.01 -7.74
N ALA A 177 3.12 -5.06 -8.37
CA ALA A 177 4.43 -5.02 -9.01
C ALA A 177 4.48 -3.93 -10.09
N ILE A 178 3.42 -3.84 -10.89
CA ILE A 178 3.26 -2.85 -11.97
C ILE A 178 3.13 -1.45 -11.39
N LEU A 179 2.39 -1.28 -10.28
CA LEU A 179 2.22 0.01 -9.60
C LEU A 179 3.51 0.47 -8.90
N VAL A 180 4.26 -0.43 -8.26
CA VAL A 180 5.59 -0.12 -7.71
C VAL A 180 6.52 0.32 -8.84
N LEU A 181 6.53 -0.41 -9.95
CA LEU A 181 7.31 -0.04 -11.13
C LEU A 181 6.90 1.33 -11.66
N SER A 182 5.59 1.58 -11.80
CA SER A 182 5.03 2.88 -12.20
C SER A 182 5.48 4.00 -11.27
N PHE A 183 5.44 3.77 -9.96
CA PHE A 183 5.88 4.75 -8.96
C PHE A 183 7.37 5.06 -9.07
N LEU A 184 8.24 4.06 -9.26
CA LEU A 184 9.68 4.27 -9.45
C LEU A 184 9.95 5.03 -10.76
N PHE A 185 9.29 4.66 -11.86
CA PHE A 185 9.43 5.34 -13.15
C PHE A 185 8.87 6.77 -13.14
N SER A 186 7.95 7.09 -12.24
CA SER A 186 7.44 8.46 -12.05
C SER A 186 8.55 9.47 -11.71
N PHE A 187 9.70 9.02 -11.19
CA PHE A 187 10.86 9.88 -10.94
C PHE A 187 11.79 10.05 -12.14
N LEU A 188 11.77 9.13 -13.11
CA LEU A 188 12.76 9.05 -14.19
C LEU A 188 12.19 9.46 -15.55
N LEU A 189 10.98 8.99 -15.90
CA LEU A 189 10.43 9.10 -17.25
C LEU A 189 8.92 9.33 -17.21
N ILE A 190 8.50 10.61 -17.22
CA ILE A 190 7.08 10.96 -17.12
C ILE A 190 6.23 10.47 -18.31
N PHE A 191 6.84 10.31 -19.49
CA PHE A 191 6.14 9.86 -20.70
C PHE A 191 5.69 8.38 -20.66
N PHE A 192 6.39 7.52 -19.91
CA PHE A 192 6.01 6.09 -19.79
C PHE A 192 5.01 5.83 -18.66
N LEU A 193 4.87 6.77 -17.73
CA LEU A 193 3.92 6.66 -16.61
C LEU A 193 2.46 6.38 -17.05
N PRO A 194 1.85 7.10 -18.01
CA PRO A 194 0.47 6.83 -18.41
C PRO A 194 0.28 5.44 -19.03
N ILE A 195 1.30 4.93 -19.74
CA ILE A 195 1.27 3.58 -20.33
C ILE A 195 1.26 2.52 -19.24
N LEU A 196 2.16 2.64 -18.24
CA LEU A 196 2.22 1.69 -17.12
C LEU A 196 0.96 1.74 -16.26
N LEU A 197 0.40 2.94 -16.04
CA LEU A 197 -0.87 3.09 -15.33
C LEU A 197 -2.04 2.46 -16.08
N TRP A 198 -2.09 2.62 -17.40
CA TRP A 198 -3.11 1.98 -18.23
C TRP A 198 -3.01 0.44 -18.19
N ILE A 199 -1.78 -0.10 -18.20
CA ILE A 199 -1.55 -1.54 -18.02
C ILE A 199 -2.00 -1.99 -16.62
N ALA A 200 -1.71 -1.22 -15.56
CA ALA A 200 -2.13 -1.55 -14.21
C ALA A 200 -3.66 -1.54 -14.04
N THR A 201 -4.35 -0.53 -14.58
CA THR A 201 -5.82 -0.41 -14.47
C THR A 201 -6.55 -1.46 -15.29
N THR A 202 -6.06 -1.77 -16.50
CA THR A 202 -6.61 -2.88 -17.30
C THR A 202 -6.42 -4.22 -16.61
N TYR A 203 -5.25 -4.46 -15.99
CA TYR A 203 -5.02 -5.66 -15.19
C TYR A 203 -6.00 -5.76 -14.02
N ILE A 204 -6.20 -4.69 -13.23
CA ILE A 204 -7.17 -4.66 -12.13
C ILE A 204 -8.59 -4.94 -12.63
N GLY A 205 -8.97 -4.39 -13.79
CA GLY A 205 -10.25 -4.69 -14.43
C GLY A 205 -10.42 -6.17 -14.77
N ILE A 206 -9.39 -6.81 -15.33
CA ILE A 206 -9.37 -8.25 -15.59
C ILE A 206 -9.46 -9.04 -14.27
N SER A 207 -8.76 -8.61 -13.22
CA SER A 207 -8.83 -9.24 -11.89
C SER A 207 -10.25 -9.26 -11.32
N ILE A 208 -11.05 -8.22 -11.55
CA ILE A 208 -12.45 -8.17 -11.13
C ILE A 208 -13.29 -9.22 -11.88
N ILE A 209 -13.12 -9.33 -13.20
CA ILE A 209 -13.84 -10.31 -14.02
C ILE A 209 -13.51 -11.74 -13.55
N VAL A 210 -12.23 -12.04 -13.36
CA VAL A 210 -11.78 -13.35 -12.88
C VAL A 210 -12.29 -13.63 -11.47
N ALA A 211 -12.33 -12.63 -10.59
CA ALA A 211 -12.89 -12.77 -9.25
C ALA A 211 -14.37 -13.14 -9.33
N ILE A 212 -15.18 -12.43 -10.12
CA ILE A 212 -16.61 -12.74 -10.29
C ILE A 212 -16.80 -14.16 -10.81
N LEU A 213 -16.10 -14.55 -11.88
CA LEU A 213 -16.19 -15.90 -12.44
C LEU A 213 -15.83 -16.99 -11.43
N LYS A 214 -14.91 -16.71 -10.51
CA LYS A 214 -14.53 -17.65 -9.44
C LYS A 214 -15.63 -17.85 -8.39
N LEU A 215 -16.54 -16.88 -8.24
CA LEU A 215 -17.66 -16.98 -7.32
C LEU A 215 -18.86 -17.74 -7.92
N ASP A 216 -18.77 -18.19 -9.18
CA ASP A 216 -19.84 -18.92 -9.85
C ASP A 216 -20.08 -20.29 -9.22
N ASN A 217 -21.32 -20.54 -8.79
CA ASN A 217 -21.82 -21.81 -8.25
C ASN A 217 -23.11 -22.27 -8.97
N GLY A 218 -23.32 -21.86 -10.23
CA GLY A 218 -24.46 -22.31 -11.04
C GLY A 218 -25.79 -21.61 -10.72
N GLY A 219 -25.73 -20.34 -10.34
CA GLY A 219 -26.90 -19.47 -10.16
C GLY A 219 -27.33 -18.78 -11.46
N LEU A 220 -27.27 -17.44 -11.49
CA LEU A 220 -27.43 -16.68 -12.73
C LEU A 220 -26.26 -16.95 -13.69
N ASP A 221 -26.54 -17.01 -15.00
CA ASP A 221 -25.49 -17.20 -16.00
C ASP A 221 -24.33 -16.18 -15.83
N PRO A 222 -23.06 -16.61 -15.88
CA PRO A 222 -21.91 -15.75 -15.67
C PRO A 222 -21.84 -14.56 -16.62
N VAL A 223 -22.33 -14.68 -17.86
CA VAL A 223 -22.30 -13.59 -18.86
C VAL A 223 -23.23 -12.46 -18.43
N TYR A 224 -24.46 -12.78 -18.02
CA TYR A 224 -25.40 -11.77 -17.52
C TYR A 224 -24.91 -11.15 -16.22
N THR A 225 -24.34 -11.95 -15.31
CA THR A 225 -23.77 -11.46 -14.06
C THR A 225 -22.62 -10.50 -14.30
N LEU A 226 -21.70 -10.83 -15.22
CA LEU A 226 -20.59 -9.96 -15.60
C LEU A 226 -21.06 -8.65 -16.25
N LEU A 227 -22.08 -8.71 -17.11
CA LEU A 227 -22.60 -7.51 -17.76
C LEU A 227 -23.20 -6.54 -16.73
N ILE A 228 -24.05 -7.05 -15.83
CA ILE A 228 -24.63 -6.26 -14.73
C ILE A 228 -23.53 -5.69 -13.85
N ALA A 229 -22.55 -6.50 -13.46
CA ALA A 229 -21.44 -6.07 -12.61
C ALA A 229 -20.63 -4.94 -13.26
N ASN A 230 -20.27 -5.06 -14.55
CA ASN A 230 -19.51 -4.04 -15.26
C ASN A 230 -20.29 -2.72 -15.37
N VAL A 231 -21.60 -2.77 -15.64
CA VAL A 231 -22.45 -1.57 -15.66
C VAL A 231 -22.47 -0.90 -14.29
N LEU A 232 -22.67 -1.67 -13.20
CA LEU A 232 -22.67 -1.14 -11.84
C LEU A 232 -21.32 -0.56 -11.44
N ILE A 233 -20.22 -1.22 -11.79
CA ILE A 233 -18.85 -0.73 -11.54
C ILE A 233 -18.59 0.56 -12.32
N GLY A 234 -19.04 0.64 -13.57
CA GLY A 234 -18.95 1.84 -14.39
C GLY A 234 -19.70 3.03 -13.75
N ILE A 235 -20.93 2.79 -13.28
CA ILE A 235 -21.72 3.80 -12.57
C ILE A 235 -21.02 4.22 -11.27
N ALA A 236 -20.56 3.27 -10.45
CA ALA A 236 -19.87 3.57 -9.20
C ALA A 236 -18.60 4.39 -9.45
N THR A 237 -17.81 4.00 -10.45
CA THR A 237 -16.58 4.72 -10.84
C THR A 237 -16.92 6.12 -11.32
N PHE A 238 -17.97 6.28 -12.15
CA PHE A 238 -18.41 7.58 -12.61
C PHE A 238 -18.84 8.50 -11.45
N ILE A 239 -19.64 8.00 -10.51
CA ILE A 239 -20.09 8.77 -9.34
C ILE A 239 -18.91 9.21 -8.48
N VAL A 240 -18.00 8.29 -8.16
CA VAL A 240 -16.82 8.59 -7.33
C VAL A 240 -15.91 9.58 -8.04
N PHE A 241 -15.65 9.37 -9.32
CA PHE A 241 -14.81 10.25 -10.12
C PHE A 241 -15.43 11.65 -10.24
N TRP A 242 -16.73 11.75 -10.50
CA TRP A 242 -17.46 13.01 -10.54
C TRP A 242 -17.42 13.75 -9.20
N SER A 243 -17.62 13.03 -8.09
CA SER A 243 -17.49 13.59 -6.74
C SER A 243 -16.10 14.17 -6.49
N TYR A 244 -15.07 13.47 -6.95
CA TYR A 244 -13.68 13.91 -6.80
C TYR A 244 -13.40 15.18 -7.63
N ILE A 245 -13.79 15.19 -8.90
CA ILE A 245 -13.63 16.35 -9.79
C ILE A 245 -14.37 17.57 -9.25
N ASN A 246 -15.60 17.40 -8.75
CA ASN A 246 -16.34 18.51 -8.12
C ASN A 246 -15.62 19.06 -6.90
N THR A 247 -14.99 18.21 -6.10
CA THR A 247 -14.24 18.68 -4.93
C THR A 247 -13.03 19.51 -5.37
N ILE A 248 -12.29 19.06 -6.38
CA ILE A 248 -11.18 19.82 -6.95
C ILE A 248 -11.68 21.17 -7.49
N ILE A 249 -12.74 21.18 -8.31
CA ILE A 249 -13.30 22.40 -8.89
C ILE A 249 -13.73 23.37 -7.79
N GLN A 250 -14.36 22.90 -6.72
CA GLN A 250 -14.76 23.73 -5.58
C GLN A 250 -13.54 24.34 -4.87
N THR A 251 -12.49 23.57 -4.64
CA THR A 251 -11.24 24.08 -4.06
C THR A 251 -10.62 25.17 -4.94
N PHE A 252 -10.60 24.98 -6.26
CA PHE A 252 -10.09 26.00 -7.20
C PHE A 252 -10.98 27.25 -7.28
N THR A 253 -12.31 27.09 -7.28
CA THR A 253 -13.25 28.22 -7.39
C THR A 253 -13.37 29.02 -6.09
N GLN A 254 -13.26 28.39 -4.92
CA GLN A 254 -13.17 29.09 -3.64
C GLN A 254 -11.85 29.85 -3.50
N GLY A 255 -10.74 29.32 -4.03
CA GLY A 255 -9.46 30.05 -4.09
C GLY A 255 -9.50 31.29 -5.01
N LEU A 256 -10.35 31.29 -6.03
CA LEU A 256 -10.53 32.41 -6.98
C LEU A 256 -11.53 33.48 -6.51
N THR A 257 -12.47 33.13 -5.64
CA THR A 257 -13.49 34.07 -5.11
C THR A 257 -13.12 34.68 -3.75
N GLY A 258 -11.96 34.29 -3.20
CA GLY A 258 -11.36 34.87 -1.99
C GLY A 258 -10.41 36.06 -2.23
N PHE A 259 -10.36 36.61 -3.44
CA PHE A 259 -9.69 37.86 -3.79
C PHE A 259 -10.69 39.01 -3.92
#